data_AF-A0AAW2KR19-F1
#
_entry.id   AF-A0AAW2KR19-F1
#
_cell.length_a   1.000
_cell.length_b   1.000
_cell.length_c   1.000
_cell.angle_alpha   90.00
_cell.angle_beta   90.00
_cell.angle_gamma   90.00
#
_symmetry.space_group_name_H-M   'P 1'
#
loop_
_entity.id
_entity.type
_entity.pdbx_description
1 polymer ?
#
loop_
_entity_poly.entity_id
_entity_poly.type
_entity_poly.pdbx_seq_one_letter_code
_entity_poly.pdbx_strand_id
1 'polypeptide(L)'
;MVEGGGGPAFPVLFFDGEREMNIGDVKINPTLEYKPFQLMLSQKIGISPNQISIYLVDRRNNPKSPSRRTAVEFPSPAKSTSA
;
A
#
# COMPACT_ATOMS: atom_id res chain seq x y z
N MET A 1 2.84 -22.03 -14.79
CA MET A 1 3.46 -21.59 -13.53
C MET A 1 4.53 -20.57 -13.89
N VAL A 2 4.27 -19.26 -13.75
CA VAL A 2 5.29 -18.24 -14.00
C VAL A 2 6.01 -17.92 -12.69
N GLU A 3 7.08 -18.67 -12.49
CA GLU A 3 8.03 -18.49 -11.41
C GLU A 3 8.84 -17.19 -11.62
N GLY A 4 8.88 -16.35 -10.59
CA GLY A 4 10.09 -15.59 -10.29
C GLY A 4 10.55 -14.52 -11.29
N GLY A 5 9.65 -13.70 -11.85
CA GLY A 5 10.09 -12.45 -12.50
C GLY A 5 10.78 -11.53 -11.48
N GLY A 6 12.08 -11.30 -11.63
CA GLY A 6 12.91 -10.39 -10.82
C GLY A 6 12.57 -8.91 -10.99
N GLY A 7 11.29 -8.57 -10.94
CA GLY A 7 10.78 -7.22 -11.04
C GLY A 7 10.71 -6.53 -9.67
N PRO A 8 10.79 -5.18 -9.65
CA PRO A 8 10.59 -4.41 -8.43
C PRO A 8 9.24 -4.73 -7.77
N ALA A 9 9.27 -4.82 -6.44
CA ALA A 9 8.07 -5.00 -5.63
C ALA A 9 7.48 -3.63 -5.27
N PHE A 10 6.21 -3.44 -5.57
CA PHE A 10 5.47 -2.22 -5.25
C PHE A 10 4.43 -2.51 -4.16
N PRO A 11 4.36 -1.68 -3.11
CA PRO A 11 3.33 -1.81 -2.11
C PRO A 11 1.98 -1.44 -2.71
N VAL A 12 0.99 -2.29 -2.51
CA VAL A 12 -0.37 -2.01 -2.94
C VAL A 12 -1.20 -1.60 -1.74
N LEU A 13 -1.84 -0.45 -1.86
CA LEU A 13 -2.85 0.03 -0.93
C LEU A 13 -4.23 -0.14 -1.54
N PHE A 14 -5.16 -0.67 -0.76
CA PHE A 14 -6.57 -0.67 -1.08
C PHE A 14 -7.28 0.40 -0.24
N PHE A 15 -8.20 1.13 -0.86
CA PHE A 15 -9.04 2.13 -0.21
C PHE A 15 -10.49 1.74 -0.38
N ASP A 16 -11.21 1.56 0.72
CA ASP A 16 -12.61 1.14 0.73
C ASP A 16 -13.61 2.31 0.70
N GLY A 17 -13.12 3.55 0.74
CA GLY A 17 -13.93 4.76 0.87
C GLY A 17 -13.75 5.48 2.21
N GLU A 18 -13.33 4.76 3.25
CA GLU A 18 -13.10 5.30 4.59
C GLU A 18 -11.64 5.16 5.04
N ARG A 19 -11.00 4.04 4.70
CA ARG A 19 -9.68 3.65 5.20
C ARG A 19 -8.80 3.09 4.11
N GLU A 20 -7.50 3.40 4.21
CA GLU A 20 -6.46 2.74 3.42
C GLU A 20 -5.93 1.52 4.18
N MET A 21 -5.80 0.40 3.47
CA MET A 21 -5.20 -0.83 3.98
C MET A 21 -4.08 -1.30 3.07
N ASN A 22 -2.96 -1.73 3.67
CA ASN A 22 -1.87 -2.35 2.92
C ASN A 22 -2.21 -3.83 2.66
N ILE A 23 -2.34 -4.20 1.39
CA ILE A 23 -2.70 -5.56 0.96
C ILE A 23 -1.47 -6.39 0.50
N GLY A 24 -0.29 -5.88 0.82
CA GLY A 24 1.02 -6.46 0.53
C GLY A 24 1.67 -5.89 -0.73
N ASP A 25 2.79 -6.51 -1.10
CA ASP A 25 3.58 -6.10 -2.25
C ASP A 25 3.24 -6.94 -3.49
N VAL A 26 3.35 -6.29 -4.65
CA VAL A 26 3.20 -6.91 -5.95
C VAL A 26 4.47 -6.70 -6.75
N LYS A 27 4.99 -7.79 -7.33
CA LYS A 27 6.09 -7.70 -8.29
C LYS A 27 5.54 -7.25 -9.63
N ILE A 28 6.04 -6.13 -10.13
CA ILE A 28 5.70 -5.64 -11.46
C ILE A 28 6.85 -5.98 -12.40
N ASN A 29 6.52 -6.63 -13.51
CA ASN A 29 7.46 -6.84 -14.62
C ASN A 29 7.03 -5.97 -15.82
N PRO A 30 7.96 -5.52 -16.68
CA PRO A 30 7.62 -4.67 -17.83
C PRO A 30 6.67 -5.33 -18.83
N THR A 31 6.61 -6.65 -18.83
CA THR A 31 5.72 -7.47 -19.68
C THR A 31 4.34 -7.70 -19.06
N LEU A 32 4.05 -7.13 -17.88
CA LEU A 32 2.84 -7.41 -17.13
C LEU A 32 1.68 -6.66 -17.78
N GLU A 33 0.76 -7.42 -18.35
CA GLU A 33 -0.44 -6.85 -18.93
C GLU A 33 -1.43 -6.42 -17.84
N TYR A 34 -2.25 -5.41 -18.17
CA TYR A 34 -3.23 -4.84 -17.26
C TYR A 34 -4.29 -5.86 -16.80
N LYS A 35 -4.81 -6.71 -17.70
CA LYS A 35 -5.88 -7.68 -17.36
C LYS A 35 -5.41 -8.75 -16.36
N PRO A 36 -4.27 -9.44 -16.57
CA PRO A 36 -3.69 -10.33 -15.55
C PRO A 36 -3.40 -9.63 -14.23
N PHE A 37 -2.88 -8.40 -14.27
CA PHE A 37 -2.61 -7.61 -13.07
C PHE A 37 -3.88 -7.27 -12.29
N GLN A 38 -4.93 -6.84 -12.98
CA GLN A 38 -6.24 -6.54 -12.41
C GLN A 38 -6.85 -7.79 -11.77
N LEU A 39 -6.81 -8.94 -12.45
CA LEU A 39 -7.30 -10.21 -11.92
C LEU A 39 -6.52 -10.65 -10.68
N MET A 40 -5.20 -10.53 -10.69
CA MET A 40 -4.35 -10.86 -9.54
C MET A 40 -4.69 -9.98 -8.33
N LEU A 41 -4.90 -8.67 -8.53
CA LEU A 41 -5.34 -7.77 -7.46
C LEU A 41 -6.73 -8.12 -6.95
N SER A 42 -7.66 -8.41 -7.86
CA SER A 42 -9.04 -8.80 -7.54
C SER A 42 -9.07 -10.05 -6.65
N GLN A 43 -8.23 -11.05 -6.95
CA GLN A 43 -8.08 -12.27 -6.15
C GLN A 43 -7.47 -12.01 -4.77
N LYS A 44 -6.52 -11.08 -4.67
CA LYS A 44 -5.91 -10.68 -3.39
C LYS A 44 -6.90 -10.00 -2.45
N ILE A 45 -7.79 -9.17 -2.98
CA ILE A 45 -8.74 -8.37 -2.19
C ILE A 45 -10.12 -9.02 -2.07
N GLY A 46 -10.43 -10.04 -2.88
CA GLY A 46 -11.73 -10.71 -2.87
C GLY A 46 -12.86 -9.88 -3.52
N ILE A 47 -12.52 -8.98 -4.44
CA ILE A 47 -13.48 -8.10 -5.14
C ILE A 47 -13.46 -8.42 -6.63
N SER A 48 -14.58 -8.24 -7.32
CA SER A 48 -14.65 -8.42 -8.77
C SER A 48 -13.71 -7.43 -9.49
N PRO A 49 -12.96 -7.85 -10.53
CA PRO A 49 -12.14 -6.96 -11.36
C PRO A 49 -12.92 -5.72 -11.83
N ASN A 50 -14.21 -5.87 -12.13
CA ASN A 50 -15.04 -4.81 -12.67
C ASN A 50 -15.47 -3.76 -11.62
N GLN A 51 -15.26 -4.04 -10.34
CA GLN A 51 -15.62 -3.17 -9.23
C GLN A 51 -14.41 -2.45 -8.62
N ILE A 52 -13.22 -2.64 -9.20
CA ILE A 52 -11.98 -2.03 -8.72
C ILE A 52 -11.38 -1.11 -9.78
N SER A 53 -10.87 0.03 -9.32
CA SER A 53 -10.08 0.95 -10.13
C SER A 53 -8.66 1.01 -9.57
N ILE A 54 -7.67 0.95 -10.44
CA ILE A 54 -6.26 0.87 -10.05
C ILE A 54 -5.53 2.12 -10.54
N TYR A 55 -4.80 2.76 -9.64
CA TYR A 55 -4.06 3.99 -9.94
C TYR A 55 -2.63 3.89 -9.41
N LEU A 56 -1.69 4.48 -10.14
CA LEU A 56 -0.32 4.65 -9.68
C LEU A 56 -0.19 6.02 -9.00
N VAL A 57 0.31 6.04 -7.77
CA VAL A 57 0.47 7.27 -6.99
C VAL A 57 1.95 7.51 -6.71
N ASP A 58 2.45 8.68 -7.10
CA ASP A 58 3.75 9.16 -6.66
C ASP A 58 3.62 9.88 -5.31
N ARG A 59 4.05 9.23 -4.24
CA ARG A 59 4.00 9.79 -2.87
C ARG A 59 4.99 10.91 -2.64
N ARG A 60 6.03 11.05 -3.47
CA ARG A 60 7.03 12.10 -3.32
C ARG A 60 6.43 13.49 -3.57
N ASN A 61 5.41 13.56 -4.42
CA ASN A 61 4.67 14.78 -4.75
C ASN A 61 3.29 14.88 -4.07
N ASN A 62 2.86 13.87 -3.30
CA ASN A 62 1.56 13.88 -2.63
C ASN A 62 1.68 13.53 -1.13
N PRO A 63 1.98 14.51 -0.26
CA PRO A 63 2.12 14.30 1.18
C PRO A 63 0.79 13.97 1.89
N LYS A 64 -0.34 13.96 1.17
CA LYS A 64 -1.68 13.72 1.76
C LYS A 64 -2.07 12.24 1.84
N SER A 65 -1.30 11.30 1.28
CA SER A 65 -1.58 9.88 1.51
C SER A 65 -1.31 9.58 3.00
N PRO A 66 -2.22 8.94 3.74
CA PRO A 66 -2.00 8.50 5.11
C PRO A 66 -1.03 7.31 5.11
N SER A 67 0.21 7.55 4.68
CA SER A 67 1.37 6.83 5.20
C SER A 67 1.28 7.03 6.70
N ARG A 68 0.90 5.96 7.43
CA ARG A 68 0.82 5.86 8.89
C ARG A 68 1.36 7.11 9.56
N ARG A 69 0.49 7.88 10.22
CA ARG A 69 0.92 8.62 11.41
C ARG A 69 1.51 7.54 12.32
N THR A 70 2.82 7.33 12.26
CA THR A 70 3.56 6.84 13.41
C THR A 70 3.06 7.72 14.53
N ALA A 71 2.36 7.13 15.50
CA ALA A 71 2.14 7.81 16.75
C ALA A 71 3.53 8.25 17.19
N VAL A 72 3.80 9.55 17.12
CA VAL A 72 4.86 10.17 17.89
C VAL A 72 4.39 9.99 19.32
N GLU A 73 4.81 8.88 19.93
CA GLU A 73 4.81 8.76 21.36
C GLU A 73 5.85 9.76 21.84
N PHE A 74 5.40 10.96 22.19
CA PHE A 74 6.20 11.89 22.95
C PHE A 74 6.46 11.22 24.30
N PRO A 75 7.71 10.92 24.68
CA PRO A 75 7.96 10.61 26.08
C PRO A 75 7.54 11.82 26.89
N SER A 76 6.55 11.63 27.75
CA SER A 76 6.07 12.61 28.73
C SER A 76 7.27 13.22 29.47
N PRO A 77 7.29 14.56 29.70
CA PRO A 77 8.35 15.17 30.50
C PRO A 77 8.32 14.55 31.90
N ALA A 78 9.34 13.74 32.20
CA ALA A 78 9.53 13.20 33.54
C ALA A 78 9.67 14.38 34.50
N LYS A 79 8.80 14.39 35.51
CA LYS A 79 8.72 15.40 36.56
C LYS A 79 10.10 15.65 37.18
N SER A 80 10.41 16.93 37.39
CA SER A 80 11.46 17.33 38.32
C SER A 80 11.22 16.66 39.67
N THR A 81 12.27 16.05 40.20
CA THR A 81 12.39 15.80 41.64
C THR A 81 13.75 16.32 42.05
N SER A 82 13.73 17.43 42.79
CA SER A 82 14.89 17.94 43.51
C SER A 82 15.11 17.10 44.75
N ALA A 83 16.37 16.78 45.04
CA ALA A 83 16.90 16.60 46.39
C ALA A 83 18.40 16.84 46.35
#